data_AF-A0A937XIT5-F1
#
_entry.id   AF-A0A937XIT5-F1
#
_cell.length_a   1.000
_cell.length_b   1.000
_cell.length_c   1.000
_cell.angle_alpha   90.00
_cell.angle_beta   90.00
_cell.angle_gamma   90.00
#
_symmetry.space_group_name_H-M   'P 1'
#
loop_
_entity.id
_entity.type
_entity.pdbx_description
1 polymer ?
#
loop_
_entity_poly.entity_id
_entity_poly.type
_entity_poly.pdbx_seq_one_letter_code
_entity_poly.pdbx_strand_id
1 'polypeptide(L)' 'MTIKEAATRVLGENRAPMRTRVIWAAISRAGYYKGSGRTPYRTLTAVLYTDIRRYGSKSTFVRRGFGLYGLRGQKHDD' A
#
# COMPACT_ATOMS: atom_id res chain seq x y z
N MET A 1 -11.26 -1.41 -9.32
CA MET A 1 -10.11 -1.61 -8.41
C MET A 1 -9.72 -0.28 -7.80
N THR A 2 -9.77 -0.18 -6.47
CA THR A 2 -9.36 1.01 -5.73
C THR A 2 -7.84 1.07 -5.56
N ILE A 3 -7.29 2.26 -5.25
CA ILE A 3 -5.86 2.41 -4.96
C ILE A 3 -5.40 1.51 -3.79
N LYS A 4 -6.32 1.21 -2.87
CA LYS A 4 -6.09 0.34 -1.71
C LYS A 4 -5.93 -1.10 -2.13
N GLU A 5 -6.85 -1.62 -2.95
CA GLU A 5 -6.76 -2.97 -3.51
C GLU A 5 -5.49 -3.15 -4.36
N ALA A 6 -5.13 -2.12 -5.15
CA ALA A 6 -3.89 -2.14 -5.92
C ALA A 6 -2.64 -2.19 -5.03
N ALA A 7 -2.63 -1.42 -3.94
CA ALA A 7 -1.55 -1.49 -2.95
C ALA A 7 -1.48 -2.86 -2.28
N THR A 8 -2.63 -3.44 -1.90
CA THR A 8 -2.68 -4.79 -1.33
C THR A 8 -2.10 -5.82 -2.30
N ARG A 9 -2.47 -5.75 -3.58
CA ARG A 9 -2.00 -6.71 -4.59
C ARG A 9 -0.49 -6.61 -4.79
N VAL A 10 0.03 -5.41 -4.99
CA VAL A 10 1.48 -5.15 -5.15
C VAL A 10 2.27 -5.59 -3.92
N LEU A 11 1.81 -5.23 -2.72
CA LEU A 11 2.48 -5.65 -1.48
C LEU A 11 2.41 -7.18 -1.31
N GLY A 12 1.30 -7.80 -1.71
CA GLY A 12 1.10 -9.25 -1.74
C GLY A 12 2.08 -9.96 -2.66
N GLU A 13 2.24 -9.46 -3.89
CA GLU A 13 3.16 -10.04 -4.87
C GLU A 13 4.62 -9.90 -4.45
N ASN A 14 4.99 -8.76 -3.84
CA ASN A 14 6.36 -8.54 -3.39
C ASN A 14 6.67 -9.18 -2.03
N ARG A 15 5.65 -9.63 -1.28
CA ARG A 15 5.75 -10.19 0.08
C ARG A 15 6.62 -9.37 1.05
N ALA A 16 6.79 -8.08 0.80
CA ALA A 16 7.72 -7.22 1.52
C ALA A 16 7.11 -5.84 1.80
N PRO A 17 7.45 -5.22 2.94
CA PRO A 17 7.02 -3.86 3.22
C PRO A 17 7.78 -2.88 2.32
N MET A 18 7.04 -1.96 1.69
CA MET A 18 7.59 -1.03 0.70
C MET A 18 7.24 0.42 1.04
N ARG A 19 8.03 1.35 0.51
CA ARG A 19 7.71 2.78 0.62
C ARG A 19 6.53 3.14 -0.27
N THR A 20 5.71 4.11 0.15
CA THR A 20 4.51 4.49 -0.63
C THR A 20 4.81 4.89 -2.07
N ARG A 21 5.96 5.54 -2.32
CA ARG A 21 6.44 5.83 -3.68
C ARG A 21 6.68 4.57 -4.52
N VAL A 22 7.28 3.55 -3.92
CA VAL A 22 7.58 2.27 -4.59
C VAL A 22 6.28 1.51 -4.85
N ILE A 23 5.37 1.46 -3.88
CA ILE A 23 4.04 0.86 -4.05
C ILE A 23 3.31 1.54 -5.21
N TRP A 24 3.29 2.88 -5.24
CA TRP A 24 2.67 3.63 -6.33
C TRP A 24 3.32 3.34 -7.69
N ALA A 25 4.65 3.32 -7.76
CA ALA A 25 5.37 2.99 -8.99
C ALA A 25 5.04 1.58 -9.50
N ALA A 26 4.96 0.59 -8.60
CA ALA A 26 4.59 -0.78 -8.93
C ALA A 26 3.12 -0.89 -9.37
N ILE A 27 2.18 -0.19 -8.70
CA ILE A 27 0.78 -0.09 -9.13
C ILE A 27 0.69 0.47 -10.55
N SER A 28 1.42 1.55 -10.83
CA SER A 28 1.44 2.21 -12.13
C SER A 28 2.07 1.31 -13.20
N ARG A 29 3.15 0.61 -12.87
CA ARG A 29 3.86 -0.32 -13.77
C ARG A 29 3.02 -1.55 -14.09
N ALA A 30 2.28 -2.06 -13.11
CA ALA A 30 1.36 -3.18 -13.28
C ALA A 30 0.02 -2.77 -13.94
N GLY A 31 -0.25 -1.47 -14.08
CA GLY A 31 -1.49 -0.97 -14.68
C GLY A 31 -2.73 -1.21 -13.81
N TYR A 32 -2.58 -1.55 -12.53
CA TYR A 32 -3.70 -1.87 -11.63
C TYR A 32 -4.59 -0.67 -11.31
N TYR A 33 -4.04 0.54 -11.39
CA TYR A 33 -4.78 1.77 -11.16
C TYR A 33 -4.16 2.93 -11.92
N LYS A 34 -4.95 3.61 -12.75
CA LYS A 34 -4.62 4.91 -13.34
C LYS A 34 -5.37 5.99 -12.59
N GLY A 35 -4.66 6.77 -11.78
CA GLY A 35 -5.23 7.93 -11.11
C GLY A 35 -5.05 9.19 -11.95
N SER A 36 -6.14 9.92 -12.23
CA SER A 36 -6.11 11.23 -12.91
C SER A 36 -5.77 12.40 -11.96
N GLY A 37 -4.93 12.17 -10.95
CA GLY A 37 -4.60 13.17 -9.92
C GLY A 37 -3.20 13.75 -10.09
N ARG A 38 -3.02 15.03 -9.75
CA ARG A 38 -1.72 15.74 -9.79
C ARG A 38 -0.63 15.11 -8.91
N THR A 39 -1.00 14.35 -7.87
CA THR A 39 -0.03 13.70 -6.96
C THR A 39 -0.57 12.41 -6.32
N PRO A 40 -0.63 11.32 -7.08
CA PRO A 40 -1.32 10.09 -6.66
C PRO A 40 -0.68 9.37 -5.46
N TYR A 41 0.65 9.50 -5.25
CA TYR A 41 1.32 8.92 -4.09
C TYR A 41 0.90 9.57 -2.75
N ARG A 42 0.51 10.86 -2.77
CA ARG A 42 0.00 11.54 -1.55
C ARG A 42 -1.36 10.99 -1.18
N THR A 43 -2.24 10.82 -2.16
CA THR A 43 -3.55 10.18 -1.97
C THR A 43 -3.38 8.77 -1.43
N LEU A 44 -2.49 7.95 -2.01
CA LEU A 44 -2.20 6.61 -1.50
C LEU A 44 -1.73 6.64 -0.04
N THR A 45 -0.81 7.56 0.30
CA THR A 45 -0.31 7.71 1.68
C THR A 45 -1.44 8.05 2.65
N ALA A 46 -2.30 9.01 2.29
CA ALA A 46 -3.43 9.43 3.12
C ALA A 46 -4.47 8.30 3.30
N VAL A 47 -4.74 7.54 2.24
CA VAL A 47 -5.64 6.38 2.29
C VAL A 47 -5.09 5.30 3.21
N LEU A 48 -3.81 4.90 3.04
CA LEU A 48 -3.16 3.91 3.90
C LEU A 48 -3.12 4.37 5.35
N TYR A 49 -2.74 5.63 5.58
CA TYR A 49 -2.66 6.19 6.92
C TYR A 49 -4.03 6.24 7.61
N THR A 50 -5.06 6.71 6.91
CA THR A 50 -6.44 6.76 7.43
C THR A 50 -6.97 5.37 7.71
N ASP A 51 -6.69 4.40 6.84
CA ASP A 51 -7.11 3.01 7.03
C ASP A 51 -6.46 2.39 8.27
N ILE A 52 -5.15 2.52 8.41
CA ILE A 52 -4.41 2.06 9.59
C ILE A 52 -4.91 2.77 10.85
N ARG A 53 -5.19 4.07 10.79
CA ARG A 53 -5.71 4.84 11.93
C ARG A 53 -7.14 4.45 12.29
N ARG A 54 -7.99 4.15 11.30
CA ARG A 54 -9.41 3.81 11.48
C ARG A 54 -9.61 2.37 11.94
N TYR A 55 -8.86 1.44 11.38
CA TYR A 55 -9.03 0.00 11.63
C TYR A 55 -7.96 -0.55 12.59
N GLY A 56 -6.82 0.13 12.77
CA GLY A 56 -5.77 -0.27 13.70
C GLY A 56 -5.28 -1.69 13.43
N SER A 57 -5.53 -2.59 14.38
CA SER A 57 -5.20 -4.01 14.26
C SER A 57 -6.06 -4.78 13.24
N LYS A 58 -7.22 -4.24 12.88
CA LYS A 58 -8.11 -4.77 11.82
C LYS A 58 -7.72 -4.28 10.42
N SER A 59 -6.77 -3.35 10.29
CA SER A 59 -6.30 -2.91 8.98
C SER A 59 -5.46 -4.01 8.33
N THR A 60 -5.71 -4.26 7.04
CA THR A 60 -4.88 -5.14 6.22
C THR A 60 -3.45 -4.59 6.09
N PHE A 61 -3.31 -3.27 6.21
CA PHE A 61 -2.03 -2.58 6.14
C PHE A 61 -1.43 -2.41 7.53
N VAL A 62 -0.10 -2.41 7.58
CA VAL A 62 0.65 -2.10 8.79
C VAL A 62 1.83 -1.21 8.43
N ARG A 63 2.03 -0.14 9.22
CA ARG A 63 3.21 0.71 9.10
C ARG A 63 4.38 0.01 9.78
N ARG A 64 5.36 -0.45 9.00
CA ARG A 64 6.57 -1.14 9.49
C ARG A 64 7.74 -0.18 9.76
N GLY A 65 7.68 1.04 9.24
CA GLY A 65 8.71 2.06 9.45
C GLY A 65 8.32 3.42 8.88
N PHE A 66 9.27 4.35 8.86
CA PHE A 66 9.04 5.72 8.39
C PHE A 66 8.73 5.74 6.89
N GLY A 67 7.46 5.91 6.55
CA GLY A 67 6.97 5.82 5.17
C GLY A 67 6.96 4.40 4.57
N LEU A 68 7.14 3.36 5.40
CA LEU A 68 7.19 1.95 5.00
C LEU A 68 5.91 1.23 5.42
N TYR A 69 5.22 0.64 4.44
CA TYR A 69 3.93 -0.02 4.62
C TYR A 69 3.99 -1.44 4.10
N GLY A 70 3.44 -2.38 4.85
CA GLY A 70 3.32 -3.78 4.46
C GLY A 70 1.93 -4.34 4.77
N LEU A 71 1.74 -5.62 4.49
CA LEU A 71 0.52 -6.34 4.84
C LEU A 71 0.69 -7.05 6.19
N ARG A 72 -0.34 -6.98 7.04
CA ARG A 72 -0.32 -7.54 8.40
C ARG A 72 -0.35 -9.08 8.41
N GLY A 73 -0.97 -9.70 7.41
CA GLY A 73 -1.11 -11.16 7.30
C GLY A 73 -0.05 -11.87 6.47
N GLN A 74 0.93 -11.15 5.89
CA GLN A 74 2.01 -11.79 5.17
C GLN A 74 3.07 -12.26 6.15
N LYS A 75 3.06 -13.56 6.44
CA LYS A 75 4.24 -14.25 6.98
C LYS A 75 5.32 -14.19 5.89
N HIS A 76 6.44 -13.56 6.21
CA HIS A 76 7.70 -13.86 5.56
C HIS A 76 8.08 -15.24 6.11
N ASP A 77 7.75 -16.28 5.34
CA ASP A 77 8.22 -17.63 5.60
C ASP A 77 9.70 -17.62 5.16
N ASP A 78 10.60 -17.70 6.14
CA ASP A 78 12.05 -17.83 5.97
C ASP A 78 12.41 -19.33 5.97
#